data_AF-A0A9P8SZ31-F1
#
_entry.id   AF-A0A9P8SZ31-F1
#
_cell.length_a   1.000
_cell.length_b   1.000
_cell.length_c   1.000
_cell.angle_alpha   90.00
_cell.angle_beta   90.00
_cell.angle_gamma   90.00
#
_symmetry.space_group_name_H-M   'P 1'
#
loop_
_entity.id
_entity.type
_entity.pdbx_description
1 polymer ?
#
loop_
_entity_poly.entity_id
_entity_poly.type
_entity_poly.pdbx_seq_one_letter_code
_entity_poly.pdbx_strand_id
1 'polypeptide(L)'
;MSLPLVYDSTGKKVALDEDVPAKSFEDLQLEITQLNTLIKDYVNSNVDVPPVPTKDHYTKNLSMMIKKMHESAANSMRAKKYNDAAKQFGVALGLAAARPKFENFQMTISEVLICLVGRCDANIMLKNWADGYADADMLCQLAANIPENHLRKGVCQTGLGNLLAAKTDFERGLCFNSAHPKLKEELQKVQLLIAEENGEA
;
A
#
# COMPACT_ATOMS: atom_id res chain seq x y z
N MET A 1 31.24 23.02 0.49
CA MET A 1 29.97 23.79 0.48
C MET A 1 29.23 23.40 1.76
N SER A 2 28.84 24.34 2.60
CA SER A 2 28.12 24.04 3.87
C SER A 2 26.63 23.96 3.60
N LEU A 3 25.94 22.95 4.13
CA LEU A 3 24.48 22.84 4.06
C LEU A 3 23.84 23.62 5.23
N PRO A 4 22.66 24.22 5.04
CA PRO A 4 21.94 24.94 6.09
C PRO A 4 21.19 23.98 7.02
N LEU A 5 21.93 23.27 7.87
CA LEU A 5 21.39 22.23 8.75
C LEU A 5 21.62 22.58 10.22
N VAL A 6 20.60 22.30 11.04
CA VAL A 6 20.64 22.42 12.50
C VAL A 6 20.35 21.06 13.13
N TYR A 7 21.04 20.73 14.22
CA TYR A 7 20.82 19.52 14.98
C TYR A 7 20.18 19.84 16.33
N ASP A 8 19.00 19.26 16.58
CA ASP A 8 18.36 19.27 17.89
C ASP A 8 18.88 18.10 18.73
N SER A 9 19.69 18.41 19.75
CA SER A 9 20.27 17.43 20.67
C SER A 9 19.25 16.76 21.58
N THR A 10 18.11 17.40 21.84
CA THR A 10 17.06 16.87 22.71
C THR A 10 16.20 15.87 21.95
N GLY A 11 15.71 16.26 20.76
CA GLY A 11 14.93 15.41 19.88
C GLY A 11 15.74 14.43 19.05
N LYS A 12 17.07 14.58 19.02
CA LYS A 12 18.01 13.84 18.16
C LYS A 12 17.62 13.90 16.68
N LYS A 13 17.23 15.08 16.20
CA LYS A 13 16.76 15.31 14.83
C LYS A 13 17.61 16.34 14.11
N VAL A 14 17.72 16.16 12.81
CA VAL A 14 18.28 17.17 11.90
C VAL A 14 17.11 17.96 11.30
N ALA A 15 17.27 19.27 11.15
CA ALA A 15 16.31 20.16 10.51
C ALA A 15 17.03 21.14 9.59
N LEU A 16 16.28 21.77 8.67
CA LEU A 16 16.75 22.97 7.98
C LEU A 16 16.84 24.12 8.99
N ASP A 17 17.76 25.03 8.74
CA ASP A 17 17.83 26.31 9.45
C ASP A 17 16.51 27.08 9.30
N GLU A 18 16.04 27.73 10.37
CA GLU A 18 14.77 28.48 10.39
C GLU A 18 14.79 29.67 9.43
N ASP A 19 15.98 30.22 9.17
CA ASP A 19 16.19 31.35 8.26
C ASP A 19 16.10 30.97 6.77
N VAL A 20 15.95 29.67 6.47
CA VAL A 20 16.00 29.14 5.11
C VAL A 20 14.62 28.72 4.62
N PRO A 21 14.15 29.24 3.47
CA PRO A 21 12.87 28.84 2.91
C PRO A 21 12.88 27.35 2.52
N ALA A 22 12.05 26.53 3.17
CA ALA A 22 11.96 25.09 2.90
C ALA A 22 11.71 24.77 1.42
N LYS A 23 10.91 25.62 0.73
CA LYS A 23 10.60 25.49 -0.69
C LYS A 23 11.82 25.63 -1.62
N SER A 24 12.87 26.32 -1.17
CA SER A 24 14.12 26.43 -1.93
C SER A 24 15.01 25.17 -1.79
N PHE A 25 14.65 24.27 -0.88
CA PHE A 25 15.43 23.10 -0.48
C PHE A 25 14.54 21.85 -0.34
N GLU A 26 13.55 21.67 -1.22
CA GLU A 26 12.59 20.57 -1.15
C GLU A 26 13.27 19.18 -1.15
N ASP A 27 14.25 18.97 -2.03
CA ASP A 27 15.03 17.72 -2.09
C ASP A 27 15.79 17.47 -0.79
N LEU A 28 16.44 18.51 -0.23
CA LEU A 28 17.15 18.41 1.03
C LEU A 28 16.19 18.14 2.20
N GLN A 29 15.00 18.73 2.18
CA GLN A 29 13.97 18.48 3.18
C GLN A 29 13.47 17.03 3.15
N LEU A 30 13.35 16.45 1.95
CA LEU A 30 13.03 15.03 1.78
C LEU A 30 14.13 14.14 2.39
N GLU A 31 15.40 14.41 2.07
CA GLU A 31 16.55 13.69 2.62
C GLU A 31 16.61 13.79 4.15
N ILE A 32 16.39 14.99 4.72
CA ILE A 32 16.32 15.19 6.18
C ILE A 32 15.21 14.33 6.80
N THR A 33 14.05 14.23 6.17
CA THR A 33 12.93 13.43 6.66
C THR A 33 13.26 11.94 6.66
N GLN A 34 13.91 11.46 5.60
CA GLN A 34 14.37 10.08 5.50
C GLN A 34 15.47 9.78 6.53
N LEU A 35 16.43 10.69 6.69
CA LEU A 35 17.50 10.59 7.68
C LEU A 35 16.93 10.53 9.11
N ASN A 36 15.99 11.39 9.46
CA ASN A 36 15.33 11.38 10.77
C ASN A 36 14.56 10.07 11.03
N THR A 37 13.97 9.48 9.98
CA THR A 37 13.34 8.15 10.08
C THR A 37 14.40 7.09 10.39
N LEU A 38 15.52 7.10 9.68
CA LEU A 38 16.62 6.16 9.90
C LEU A 38 17.26 6.31 11.29
N ILE A 39 17.49 7.55 11.75
CA ILE A 39 18.02 7.84 13.09
C ILE A 39 17.09 7.26 14.16
N LYS A 40 15.77 7.49 14.02
CA LYS A 40 14.77 6.96 14.95
C LYS A 40 14.82 5.42 14.98
N ASP A 41 14.82 4.78 13.82
CA ASP A 41 14.86 3.32 13.71
C ASP A 41 16.14 2.75 14.33
N TYR A 42 17.28 3.40 14.09
CA TYR A 42 18.58 3.03 14.62
C TYR A 42 18.65 3.17 16.15
N VAL A 43 18.27 4.33 16.68
CA VAL A 43 18.26 4.57 18.14
C VAL A 43 17.34 3.57 18.85
N ASN A 44 16.18 3.25 18.27
CA ASN A 44 15.25 2.29 18.85
C ASN A 44 15.76 0.84 18.80
N SER A 45 16.65 0.51 17.87
CA SER A 45 17.23 -0.83 17.74
C SER A 45 18.24 -1.16 18.83
N ASN A 46 18.81 -0.12 19.48
CA ASN A 46 19.76 -0.25 20.59
C ASN A 46 20.96 -1.19 20.27
N VAL A 47 21.46 -1.11 19.04
CA VAL A 47 22.67 -1.79 18.58
C VAL A 47 23.64 -0.80 17.96
N ASP A 48 24.94 -1.06 18.05
CA ASP A 48 25.99 -0.21 17.49
C ASP A 48 26.06 -0.27 15.95
N VAL A 49 25.53 -1.34 15.36
CA VAL A 49 25.42 -1.53 13.91
C VAL A 49 24.16 -2.34 13.65
N PRO A 50 23.28 -1.94 12.71
CA PRO A 50 22.12 -2.73 12.36
C PRO A 50 22.52 -4.15 11.92
N PRO A 51 21.80 -5.18 12.38
CA PRO A 51 22.10 -6.55 11.98
C PRO A 51 21.82 -6.76 10.49
N VAL A 52 22.47 -7.76 9.89
CA VAL A 52 22.22 -8.15 8.50
C VAL A 52 20.74 -8.52 8.32
N PRO A 53 20.06 -8.07 7.24
CA PRO A 53 18.61 -8.25 7.03
C PRO A 53 18.23 -9.69 6.65
N THR A 54 18.38 -10.62 7.59
CA THR A 54 18.00 -12.02 7.45
C THR A 54 16.60 -12.27 8.01
N LYS A 55 16.07 -13.48 7.78
CA LYS A 55 14.78 -13.89 8.38
C LYS A 55 14.82 -13.96 9.90
N ASP A 56 16.00 -14.25 10.46
CA ASP A 56 16.19 -14.40 11.90
C ASP A 56 16.26 -13.06 12.64
N HIS A 57 16.79 -12.03 11.99
CA HIS A 57 16.92 -10.67 12.53
C HIS A 57 15.70 -9.77 12.28
N TYR A 58 14.53 -10.37 12.07
CA TYR A 58 13.28 -9.67 11.83
C TYR A 58 12.47 -9.52 13.11
N THR A 59 11.89 -8.35 13.37
CA THR A 59 11.17 -8.07 14.62
C THR A 59 9.89 -8.90 14.74
N LYS A 60 9.98 -10.04 15.43
CA LYS A 60 8.88 -11.03 15.57
C LYS A 60 7.65 -10.47 16.29
N ASN A 61 7.86 -9.63 17.31
CA ASN A 61 6.75 -9.03 18.06
C ASN A 61 5.89 -8.12 17.18
N LEU A 62 6.51 -7.38 16.28
CA LEU A 62 5.81 -6.52 15.32
C LEU A 62 5.01 -7.36 14.32
N SER A 63 5.59 -8.46 13.80
CA SER A 63 4.86 -9.41 12.96
C SER A 63 3.64 -9.99 13.67
N MET A 64 3.78 -10.40 14.94
CA MET A 64 2.66 -10.93 15.71
C MET A 64 1.55 -9.88 15.89
N MET A 65 1.92 -8.63 16.16
CA MET A 65 0.97 -7.52 16.28
C MET A 65 0.23 -7.25 14.97
N ILE A 66 0.96 -7.15 13.86
CA ILE A 66 0.39 -6.95 12.51
C ILE A 66 -0.55 -8.10 12.17
N LYS A 67 -0.13 -9.35 12.40
CA LYS A 67 -0.96 -10.54 12.17
C LYS A 67 -2.25 -10.50 12.98
N LYS A 68 -2.19 -10.17 14.27
CA LYS A 68 -3.37 -10.06 15.14
C LYS A 68 -4.32 -8.95 14.67
N MET A 69 -3.78 -7.79 14.25
CA MET A 69 -4.59 -6.69 13.71
C MET A 69 -5.25 -7.10 12.39
N HIS A 70 -4.52 -7.78 11.50
CA HIS A 70 -5.05 -8.32 10.25
C HIS A 70 -6.17 -9.35 10.51
N GLU A 71 -6.00 -10.27 11.46
CA GLU A 71 -7.03 -11.25 11.85
C GLU A 71 -8.29 -10.58 12.40
N SER A 72 -8.13 -9.54 13.22
CA SER A 72 -9.25 -8.70 13.68
C SER A 72 -9.99 -8.03 12.52
N ALA A 73 -9.26 -7.44 11.58
CA ALA A 73 -9.83 -6.81 10.39
C ALA A 73 -10.57 -7.81 9.49
N ALA A 74 -10.02 -9.01 9.31
CA ALA A 74 -10.66 -10.11 8.59
C ALA A 74 -11.96 -10.58 9.29
N ASN A 75 -12.01 -10.56 10.63
CA ASN A 75 -13.25 -10.85 11.36
C ASN A 75 -14.31 -9.76 11.12
N SER A 76 -13.92 -8.49 11.11
CA SER A 76 -14.81 -7.38 10.74
C SER A 76 -15.34 -7.53 9.30
N MET A 77 -14.49 -7.95 8.35
CA MET A 77 -14.91 -8.27 6.97
C MET A 77 -15.97 -9.37 6.93
N ARG A 78 -15.76 -10.49 7.64
CA ARG A 78 -16.73 -11.59 7.70
C ARG A 78 -18.04 -11.17 8.35
N ALA A 79 -17.98 -10.28 9.33
CA ALA A 79 -19.15 -9.69 9.98
C ALA A 79 -19.82 -8.58 9.15
N LYS A 80 -19.39 -8.35 7.90
CA LYS A 80 -19.86 -7.30 6.99
C LYS A 80 -19.71 -5.87 7.55
N LYS A 81 -18.83 -5.67 8.52
CA LYS A 81 -18.46 -4.35 9.08
C LYS A 81 -17.32 -3.75 8.27
N TYR A 82 -17.58 -3.43 7.01
CA TYR A 82 -16.54 -3.05 6.05
C TYR A 82 -15.82 -1.74 6.41
N ASN A 83 -16.53 -0.76 7.01
CA ASN A 83 -15.91 0.51 7.46
C ASN A 83 -14.89 0.27 8.59
N ASP A 84 -15.26 -0.56 9.58
CA ASP A 84 -14.34 -0.93 10.67
C ASP A 84 -13.16 -1.75 10.13
N ALA A 85 -13.42 -2.66 9.19
CA ALA A 85 -12.38 -3.44 8.55
C ALA A 85 -11.36 -2.57 7.80
N ALA A 86 -11.83 -1.60 7.00
CA ALA A 86 -10.94 -0.68 6.27
C ALA A 86 -10.02 0.10 7.20
N LYS A 87 -10.55 0.60 8.33
CA LYS A 87 -9.76 1.27 9.37
C LYS A 87 -8.73 0.34 10.01
N GLN A 88 -9.15 -0.87 10.39
CA GLN A 88 -8.27 -1.85 11.03
C GLN A 88 -7.15 -2.31 10.09
N PHE A 89 -7.44 -2.58 8.81
CA PHE A 89 -6.42 -2.86 7.80
C PHE A 89 -5.50 -1.66 7.57
N GLY A 90 -6.04 -0.43 7.56
CA GLY A 90 -5.24 0.79 7.46
C GLY A 90 -4.22 0.93 8.59
N VAL A 91 -4.62 0.63 9.83
CA VAL A 91 -3.70 0.62 10.98
C VAL A 91 -2.64 -0.47 10.83
N ALA A 92 -3.04 -1.69 10.46
CA ALA A 92 -2.11 -2.81 10.24
C ALA A 92 -1.09 -2.50 9.13
N LEU A 93 -1.54 -1.90 8.03
CA LEU A 93 -0.71 -1.45 6.92
C LEU A 93 0.28 -0.37 7.35
N GLY A 94 -0.17 0.61 8.15
CA GLY A 94 0.70 1.64 8.70
C GLY A 94 1.82 1.06 9.57
N LEU A 95 1.51 0.05 10.40
CA LEU A 95 2.50 -0.66 11.19
C LEU A 95 3.50 -1.44 10.32
N ALA A 96 3.02 -2.13 9.28
CA ALA A 96 3.88 -2.86 8.35
C ALA A 96 4.84 -1.93 7.58
N ALA A 97 4.34 -0.80 7.08
CA ALA A 97 5.15 0.18 6.35
C ALA A 97 6.13 0.96 7.26
N ALA A 98 5.80 1.10 8.54
CA ALA A 98 6.64 1.76 9.54
C ALA A 98 7.76 0.88 10.11
N ARG A 99 7.94 -0.35 9.60
CA ARG A 99 9.04 -1.24 10.00
C ARG A 99 10.41 -0.58 9.85
N PRO A 100 11.38 -0.93 10.72
CA PRO A 100 12.74 -0.43 10.59
C PRO A 100 13.33 -0.70 9.21
N LYS A 101 13.95 0.32 8.60
CA LYS A 101 14.35 0.28 7.18
C LYS A 101 15.53 -0.65 6.84
N PHE A 102 16.21 -1.17 7.87
CA PHE A 102 17.27 -2.17 7.74
C PHE A 102 16.78 -3.62 7.97
N GLU A 103 15.47 -3.85 8.08
CA GLU A 103 14.90 -5.20 8.14
C GLU A 103 14.82 -5.87 6.75
N ASN A 104 14.56 -7.19 6.76
CA ASN A 104 14.34 -7.95 5.53
C ASN A 104 13.11 -7.43 4.75
N PHE A 105 13.37 -6.77 3.62
CA PHE A 105 12.34 -6.16 2.78
C PHE A 105 11.29 -7.16 2.28
N GLN A 106 11.70 -8.40 1.95
CA GLN A 106 10.78 -9.41 1.41
C GLN A 106 9.68 -9.80 2.41
N MET A 107 9.98 -9.75 3.71
CA MET A 107 8.98 -10.00 4.74
C MET A 107 8.14 -8.77 5.03
N THR A 108 8.74 -7.58 5.01
CA THR A 108 7.99 -6.32 5.13
C THR A 108 6.97 -6.16 4.02
N ILE A 109 7.37 -6.42 2.76
CA ILE A 109 6.47 -6.25 1.63
C ILE A 109 5.34 -7.28 1.63
N SER A 110 5.54 -8.51 2.12
CA SER A 110 4.46 -9.50 2.21
C SER A 110 3.40 -9.11 3.22
N GLU A 111 3.78 -8.53 4.36
CA GLU A 111 2.85 -7.97 5.36
C GLU A 111 2.12 -6.72 4.85
N VAL A 112 2.82 -5.85 4.11
CA VAL A 112 2.21 -4.69 3.43
C VAL A 112 1.16 -5.15 2.43
N LEU A 113 1.50 -6.10 1.55
CA LEU A 113 0.62 -6.59 0.49
C LEU A 113 -0.65 -7.20 1.06
N ILE A 114 -0.56 -8.07 2.07
CA ILE A 114 -1.75 -8.73 2.62
C ILE A 114 -2.69 -7.73 3.31
N CYS A 115 -2.15 -6.74 4.03
CA CYS A 115 -2.96 -5.69 4.64
C CYS A 115 -3.59 -4.75 3.60
N LEU A 116 -2.83 -4.41 2.55
CA LEU A 116 -3.30 -3.56 1.46
C LEU A 116 -4.41 -4.23 0.65
N VAL A 117 -4.30 -5.54 0.37
CA VAL A 117 -5.37 -6.35 -0.22
C VAL A 117 -6.64 -6.28 0.64
N GLY A 118 -6.51 -6.49 1.95
CA GLY A 118 -7.65 -6.42 2.86
C GLY A 118 -8.34 -5.04 2.87
N ARG A 119 -7.56 -3.95 2.88
CA ARG A 119 -8.08 -2.58 2.81
C ARG A 119 -8.78 -2.30 1.48
N CYS A 120 -8.17 -2.73 0.37
CA CYS A 120 -8.74 -2.60 -0.97
C CYS A 120 -10.11 -3.30 -1.05
N ASP A 121 -10.19 -4.55 -0.59
CA ASP A 121 -11.43 -5.33 -0.59
C ASP A 121 -12.51 -4.67 0.29
N ALA A 122 -12.14 -4.14 1.45
CA ALA A 122 -13.06 -3.39 2.31
C ALA A 122 -13.61 -2.13 1.63
N ASN A 123 -12.75 -1.35 0.95
CA ASN A 123 -13.15 -0.16 0.20
C ASN A 123 -14.07 -0.49 -0.98
N ILE A 124 -13.77 -1.56 -1.72
CA ILE A 124 -14.63 -2.08 -2.80
C ILE A 124 -16.01 -2.46 -2.26
N MET A 125 -16.08 -3.15 -1.12
CA MET A 125 -17.36 -3.54 -0.50
C MET A 125 -18.18 -2.33 -0.01
N LEU A 126 -17.52 -1.23 0.36
CA LEU A 126 -18.16 0.05 0.69
C LEU A 126 -18.57 0.86 -0.54
N LYS A 127 -18.18 0.43 -1.75
CA LYS A 127 -18.28 1.22 -2.99
C LYS A 127 -17.48 2.53 -2.93
N ASN A 128 -16.43 2.57 -2.11
CA ASN A 128 -15.47 3.67 -2.06
C ASN A 128 -14.45 3.49 -3.18
N TRP A 129 -14.88 3.68 -4.42
CA TRP A 129 -14.13 3.27 -5.61
C TRP A 129 -12.79 4.00 -5.77
N ALA A 130 -12.70 5.28 -5.39
CA ALA A 130 -11.46 6.05 -5.49
C ALA A 130 -10.35 5.50 -4.57
N ASP A 131 -10.68 5.24 -3.30
CA ASP A 131 -9.73 4.67 -2.34
C ASP A 131 -9.39 3.22 -2.68
N GLY A 132 -10.38 2.43 -3.10
CA GLY A 132 -10.17 1.07 -3.58
C GLY A 132 -9.29 1.03 -4.84
N TYR A 133 -9.44 2.00 -5.74
CA TYR A 133 -8.61 2.12 -6.93
C TYR A 133 -7.16 2.46 -6.57
N ALA A 134 -6.94 3.42 -5.67
CA ALA A 134 -5.59 3.78 -5.22
C ALA A 134 -4.86 2.58 -4.59
N ASP A 135 -5.57 1.79 -3.78
CA ASP A 135 -5.02 0.55 -3.21
C ASP A 135 -4.73 -0.50 -4.29
N ALA A 136 -5.67 -0.73 -5.22
CA ALA A 136 -5.51 -1.69 -6.29
C ALA A 136 -4.38 -1.33 -7.26
N ASP A 137 -4.21 -0.05 -7.58
CA ASP A 137 -3.12 0.41 -8.44
C ASP A 137 -1.76 0.18 -7.77
N MET A 138 -1.65 0.50 -6.48
CA MET A 138 -0.45 0.19 -5.70
C MET A 138 -0.17 -1.32 -5.66
N LEU A 139 -1.20 -2.16 -5.50
CA LEU A 139 -1.06 -3.62 -5.58
C LEU A 139 -0.54 -4.09 -6.95
N CYS A 140 -1.03 -3.50 -8.05
CA CYS A 140 -0.52 -3.79 -9.39
C CYS A 140 0.93 -3.31 -9.58
N GLN A 141 1.35 -2.22 -8.94
CA GLN A 141 2.75 -1.76 -8.99
C GLN A 141 3.69 -2.69 -8.20
N LEU A 142 3.25 -3.18 -7.04
CA LEU A 142 4.07 -4.02 -6.16
C LEU A 142 4.05 -5.51 -6.54
N ALA A 143 2.94 -6.00 -7.07
CA ALA A 143 2.70 -7.41 -7.36
C ALA A 143 1.86 -7.56 -8.64
N ALA A 144 2.39 -7.08 -9.77
CA ALA A 144 1.72 -7.09 -11.07
C ALA A 144 1.34 -8.48 -11.58
N ASN A 145 2.06 -9.53 -11.14
CA ASN A 145 1.86 -10.89 -11.59
C ASN A 145 0.66 -11.61 -10.95
N ILE A 146 -0.03 -10.96 -10.00
CA ILE A 146 -1.22 -11.51 -9.33
C ILE A 146 -2.48 -11.05 -10.08
N PRO A 147 -3.21 -11.95 -10.77
CA PRO A 147 -4.38 -11.58 -11.57
C PRO A 147 -5.47 -10.86 -10.76
N GLU A 148 -5.65 -11.23 -9.49
CA GLU A 148 -6.66 -10.66 -8.61
C GLU A 148 -6.41 -9.17 -8.30
N ASN A 149 -5.17 -8.68 -8.43
CA ASN A 149 -4.86 -7.25 -8.26
C ASN A 149 -5.43 -6.45 -9.43
N HIS A 150 -5.27 -6.95 -10.66
CA HIS A 150 -5.89 -6.35 -11.86
C HIS A 150 -7.41 -6.44 -11.82
N LEU A 151 -7.96 -7.54 -11.29
CA LEU A 151 -9.41 -7.67 -11.07
C LEU A 151 -9.93 -6.57 -10.14
N ARG A 152 -9.27 -6.33 -8.99
CA ARG A 152 -9.66 -5.25 -8.06
C ARG A 152 -9.61 -3.88 -8.74
N LYS A 153 -8.53 -3.63 -9.49
CA LYS A 153 -8.34 -2.36 -10.19
C LYS A 153 -9.43 -2.10 -11.23
N GLY A 154 -9.73 -3.10 -12.07
CA GLY A 154 -10.79 -3.02 -13.06
C GLY A 154 -12.17 -2.86 -12.44
N VAL A 155 -12.49 -3.58 -11.36
CA VAL A 155 -13.76 -3.42 -10.63
C VAL A 155 -13.92 -1.99 -10.10
N CYS A 156 -12.86 -1.40 -9.53
CA CYS A 156 -12.90 -0.01 -9.08
C CYS A 156 -13.09 0.97 -10.25
N GLN A 157 -12.42 0.76 -11.39
CA GLN A 157 -12.59 1.60 -12.57
C GLN A 157 -13.99 1.51 -13.16
N THR A 158 -14.59 0.32 -13.21
CA THR A 158 -16.00 0.16 -13.60
C THR A 158 -16.90 0.95 -12.66
N GLY A 159 -16.66 0.88 -11.34
CA GLY A 159 -17.41 1.67 -10.35
C GLY A 159 -17.23 3.19 -10.49
N LEU A 160 -16.11 3.64 -11.05
CA LEU A 160 -15.83 5.05 -11.39
C LEU A 160 -16.37 5.47 -12.77
N GLY A 161 -16.94 4.56 -13.55
CA GLY A 161 -17.42 4.81 -14.92
C GLY A 161 -16.34 4.79 -16.00
N ASN A 162 -15.09 4.43 -15.66
CA ASN A 162 -13.98 4.37 -16.61
C ASN A 162 -13.94 3.02 -17.34
N LEU A 163 -14.97 2.72 -18.15
CA LEU A 163 -15.20 1.39 -18.72
C LEU A 163 -14.07 0.89 -19.63
N LEU A 164 -13.50 1.77 -20.47
CA LEU A 164 -12.38 1.41 -21.35
C LEU A 164 -11.13 1.01 -20.58
N ALA A 165 -10.82 1.74 -19.51
CA ALA A 165 -9.70 1.40 -18.64
C ALA A 165 -9.97 0.06 -17.93
N ALA A 166 -11.19 -0.15 -17.44
CA ALA A 166 -11.56 -1.36 -16.72
C ALA A 166 -11.40 -2.60 -17.61
N LYS A 167 -11.83 -2.49 -18.88
CA LYS A 167 -11.60 -3.52 -19.90
C LYS A 167 -10.11 -3.85 -20.04
N THR A 168 -9.25 -2.84 -20.19
CA THR A 168 -7.79 -3.03 -20.30
C THR A 168 -7.20 -3.69 -19.07
N ASP A 169 -7.61 -3.30 -17.87
CA ASP A 169 -7.12 -3.92 -16.63
C ASP A 169 -7.57 -5.40 -16.53
N PHE A 170 -8.81 -5.73 -16.90
CA PHE A 170 -9.26 -7.12 -16.93
C PHE A 170 -8.50 -7.98 -17.97
N GLU A 171 -8.30 -7.45 -19.18
CA GLU A 171 -7.51 -8.11 -20.23
C GLU A 171 -6.07 -8.35 -19.74
N ARG A 172 -5.47 -7.36 -19.07
CA ARG A 172 -4.12 -7.49 -18.50
C ARG A 172 -4.06 -8.55 -17.39
N GLY A 173 -5.08 -8.64 -16.54
CA GLY A 173 -5.20 -9.72 -15.56
C GLY A 173 -5.25 -11.10 -16.22
N LEU A 174 -5.98 -11.24 -17.33
CA LEU A 174 -6.08 -12.48 -18.10
C LEU A 174 -4.76 -12.86 -18.80
N CYS A 175 -3.85 -11.92 -19.04
CA CYS A 175 -2.49 -12.25 -19.51
C CYS A 175 -1.70 -13.07 -18.47
N PHE A 176 -1.97 -12.89 -17.17
CA PHE A 176 -1.34 -13.66 -16.10
C PHE A 176 -2.08 -14.96 -15.78
N ASN A 177 -3.41 -14.97 -15.95
CA ASN A 177 -4.22 -16.19 -15.85
C ASN A 177 -5.42 -16.15 -16.81
N SER A 178 -5.26 -16.76 -17.98
CA SER A 178 -6.26 -16.77 -19.05
C SER A 178 -7.51 -17.59 -18.72
N ALA A 179 -7.47 -18.41 -17.67
CA ALA A 179 -8.61 -19.22 -17.23
C ALA A 179 -9.35 -18.62 -16.03
N HIS A 180 -8.94 -17.44 -15.54
CA HIS A 180 -9.51 -16.85 -14.34
C HIS A 180 -11.01 -16.51 -14.52
N PRO A 181 -11.93 -17.22 -13.84
CA PRO A 181 -13.36 -17.17 -14.16
C PRO A 181 -13.97 -15.79 -13.93
N LYS A 182 -13.66 -15.16 -12.78
CA LYS A 182 -14.22 -13.85 -12.42
C LYS A 182 -13.72 -12.71 -13.31
N LEU A 183 -12.50 -12.81 -13.86
CA LEU A 183 -11.97 -11.81 -14.79
C LEU A 183 -12.70 -11.88 -16.13
N LYS A 184 -12.99 -13.10 -16.62
CA LYS A 184 -13.80 -13.28 -17.83
C LYS A 184 -15.22 -12.77 -17.65
N GLU A 185 -15.82 -13.06 -16.50
CA GLU A 185 -17.18 -12.61 -16.17
C GLU A 185 -17.25 -11.08 -16.15
N GLU A 186 -16.35 -10.40 -15.42
CA GLU A 186 -16.35 -8.94 -15.36
C GLU A 186 -15.96 -8.28 -16.69
N LEU A 187 -15.06 -8.89 -17.47
CA LEU A 187 -14.73 -8.41 -18.82
C LEU A 187 -15.95 -8.45 -19.75
N GLN A 188 -16.73 -9.54 -19.73
CA GLN A 188 -17.96 -9.64 -20.53
C GLN A 188 -18.97 -8.57 -20.12
N LYS A 189 -19.18 -8.36 -18.82
CA LYS A 189 -20.08 -7.30 -18.32
C LYS A 189 -19.67 -5.92 -18.81
N VAL A 190 -18.38 -5.58 -18.71
CA VAL A 190 -17.88 -4.27 -19.16
C VAL A 190 -17.98 -4.13 -20.67
N GLN A 191 -17.74 -5.18 -21.45
CA GLN A 191 -17.92 -5.14 -22.90
C GLN A 191 -19.38 -4.85 -23.30
N LEU A 192 -20.35 -5.45 -22.61
CA LEU A 192 -21.77 -5.15 -22.84
C LEU A 192 -22.09 -3.70 -22.51
N LEU A 193 -21.63 -3.19 -21.36
CA LEU A 193 -21.83 -1.78 -20.98
C LEU A 193 -21.22 -0.81 -22.01
N ILE A 194 -20.04 -1.12 -22.54
CA ILE A 194 -19.41 -0.30 -23.60
C ILE A 194 -20.25 -0.33 -24.88
N ALA A 195 -20.76 -1.50 -25.28
CA ALA A 195 -21.62 -1.63 -26.46
C ALA A 195 -22.93 -0.84 -26.30
N GLU A 196 -23.53 -0.89 -25.11
CA GLU A 196 -24.71 -0.09 -24.75
C GLU A 196 -24.42 1.42 -24.84
N GLU A 197 -23.30 1.89 -24.28
CA GLU A 197 -22.89 3.32 -24.37
C GLU A 197 -22.64 3.77 -25.81
N ASN A 198 -22.17 2.86 -26.68
CA ASN A 198 -21.94 3.12 -28.10
C ASN A 198 -23.19 2.98 -28.97
N GLY A 199 -24.32 2.49 -28.43
CA GLY A 199 -25.55 2.24 -29.20
C GLY A 199 -25.48 1.03 -30.13
N GLU A 200 -24.59 0.07 -29.84
CA GLU A 200 -24.38 -1.16 -30.60
C GLU A 200 -25.24 -2.33 -30.09
N ALA A 201 -25.99 -2.14 -29.00
CA ALA A 201 -26.80 -3.13 -28.30
C ALA A 201 -28.31 -2.92 -28.47
#